data_AF-A0A2L2YWR8-F1
#
_entry.id   AF-A0A2L2YWR8-F1
#
_cell.length_a   1.000
_cell.length_b   1.000
_cell.length_c   1.000
_cell.angle_alpha   90.00
_cell.angle_beta   90.00
_cell.angle_gamma   90.00
#
_symmetry.space_group_name_H-M   'P 1'
#
loop_
_entity.id
_entity.type
_entity.pdbx_description
1 polymer ?
#
loop_
_entity_poly.entity_id
_entity_poly.type
_entity_poly.pdbx_seq_one_letter_code
_entity_poly.pdbx_strand_id
1 'polypeptide(L)'
;LELFLALQHPYIYPVLDIDRRIVMEQEYVIAVIPFNDEGTLKDVIHQSHCQDDFKDKYHFQGCGLSSAQIQRLGCQVLEGLLFLKDQRFPPFLHLHSGNIIIQNGVARISGLENTLFGYTSRTHLFIP
;
A
#
# COMPACT_ATOMS: atom_id res chain seq x y z
N LEU A 1 10.51 10.72 10.60
CA LEU A 1 9.41 11.58 10.12
C LEU A 1 9.78 12.37 8.86
N GLU A 2 10.92 13.08 8.84
CA GLU A 2 11.34 13.93 7.70
C GLU A 2 11.32 13.23 6.33
N LEU A 3 11.72 11.95 6.26
CA LEU A 3 11.67 11.17 5.03
C LEU A 3 10.25 11.04 4.44
N PHE A 4 9.24 10.79 5.27
CA PHE A 4 7.86 10.63 4.78
C PHE A 4 7.22 11.96 4.38
N LEU A 5 7.66 13.06 5.00
CA LEU A 5 7.28 14.40 4.57
C LEU A 5 7.83 14.73 3.17
N ALA A 6 8.99 14.18 2.80
CA ALA A 6 9.55 14.35 1.46
C ALA A 6 8.86 13.49 0.38
N LEU A 7 8.06 12.48 0.77
CA LEU A 7 7.39 11.55 -0.15
C LEU A 7 5.94 11.97 -0.48
N GLN A 8 5.62 13.26 -0.38
CA GLN A 8 4.29 13.78 -0.70
C GLN A 8 4.06 13.80 -2.22
N HIS A 9 3.10 12.98 -2.66
CA HIS A 9 2.72 12.89 -4.07
C HIS A 9 1.26 12.40 -4.19
N PRO A 10 0.47 12.82 -5.20
CA PRO A 10 -0.93 12.44 -5.33
C PRO A 10 -1.21 10.92 -5.32
N TYR A 11 -0.25 10.13 -5.80
CA TYR A 11 -0.34 8.66 -5.88
C TYR A 11 0.51 7.92 -4.83
N ILE A 12 0.97 8.62 -3.80
CA ILE A 12 1.58 8.02 -2.60
C ILE A 12 0.61 8.22 -1.44
N TYR A 13 0.29 7.14 -0.74
CA TYR A 13 -0.53 7.21 0.46
C TYR A 13 0.33 7.67 1.64
N PRO A 14 -0.07 8.72 2.36
CA PRO A 14 0.82 9.34 3.34
C PRO A 14 0.97 8.46 4.60
N VAL A 15 2.19 8.43 5.14
CA VAL A 15 2.45 7.98 6.50
C VAL A 15 2.55 9.22 7.38
N LEU A 16 1.61 9.35 8.31
CA LEU A 16 1.46 10.53 9.16
C LEU A 16 2.49 10.56 10.28
N ASP A 17 2.75 9.39 10.88
CA ASP A 17 3.73 9.25 11.94
C ASP A 17 4.28 7.82 12.00
N ILE A 18 5.46 7.68 12.57
CA ILE A 18 6.08 6.39 12.86
C ILE A 18 6.72 6.44 14.24
N ASP A 19 6.35 5.47 15.06
CA ASP A 19 6.87 5.30 16.40
C ASP A 19 7.49 3.91 16.59
N ARG A 20 8.39 3.79 17.55
CA ARG A 20 8.98 2.51 17.97
C ARG A 20 8.71 2.29 19.44
N ARG A 21 8.15 1.13 19.78
CA ARG A 21 7.79 0.79 21.16
C ARG A 21 8.39 -0.56 21.53
N ILE A 22 8.96 -0.63 22.73
CA ILE A 22 9.39 -1.88 23.32
C ILE A 22 8.32 -2.33 24.31
N VAL A 23 7.72 -3.50 24.07
CA VAL A 23 6.70 -4.10 24.93
C VAL A 23 7.12 -5.53 25.22
N MET A 24 7.25 -5.90 26.50
CA MET A 24 7.68 -7.24 26.93
C MET A 24 8.97 -7.69 26.22
N GLU A 25 9.99 -6.83 26.19
CA GLU A 25 11.30 -7.07 25.54
C GLU A 25 11.26 -7.23 24.00
N GLN A 26 10.09 -7.08 23.38
CA GLN A 26 9.91 -7.10 21.93
C GLN A 26 9.79 -5.67 21.38
N GLU A 27 10.56 -5.35 20.34
CA GLU A 27 10.44 -4.09 19.61
C GLU A 27 9.31 -4.19 18.58
N TYR A 28 8.48 -3.15 18.53
CA TYR A 28 7.39 -2.94 17.60
C TYR A 28 7.57 -1.62 16.87
N VAL A 29 7.30 -1.62 15.57
CA VAL A 29 7.16 -0.41 14.77
C VAL A 29 5.67 -0.14 14.58
N ILE A 30 5.25 1.08 14.90
CA ILE A 30 3.87 1.53 14.77
C ILE A 30 3.85 2.61 13.68
N ALA A 31 3.09 2.38 12.61
CA ALA A 31 2.83 3.39 11.59
C ALA A 31 1.41 3.95 11.78
N VAL A 32 1.31 5.28 11.76
CA VAL A 32 0.04 5.99 11.77
C VAL A 32 -0.24 6.47 10.36
N ILE A 33 -1.38 6.05 9.80
CA ILE A 33 -1.81 6.40 8.44
C ILE A 33 -3.27 6.91 8.49
N PRO A 34 -3.74 7.69 7.51
CA PRO A 34 -5.15 8.05 7.46
C PRO A 34 -6.01 6.81 7.29
N PHE A 35 -7.14 6.76 7.98
CA PHE A 35 -8.16 5.74 7.73
C PHE A 35 -8.83 5.98 6.38
N ASN A 36 -9.08 4.90 5.63
CA ASN A 36 -9.82 4.93 4.38
C ASN A 36 -10.83 3.79 4.35
N ASP A 37 -12.10 4.15 4.21
CA ASP A 37 -13.25 3.24 4.18
C ASP A 37 -13.38 2.48 2.85
N GLU A 38 -12.95 3.06 1.73
CA GLU A 38 -12.86 2.39 0.42
C GLU A 38 -11.84 1.23 0.40
N GLY A 39 -10.89 1.24 1.34
CA GLY A 39 -9.90 0.18 1.48
C GLY A 39 -8.87 0.10 0.36
N THR A 40 -8.37 -1.11 0.14
CA THR A 40 -7.31 -1.40 -0.84
C THR A 40 -7.89 -1.78 -2.20
N LEU A 41 -7.05 -1.77 -3.24
CA LEU A 41 -7.42 -2.31 -4.55
C LEU A 41 -7.79 -3.80 -4.45
N LYS A 42 -7.20 -4.53 -3.49
CA LYS A 42 -7.59 -5.92 -3.23
C LYS A 42 -9.02 -6.01 -2.72
N ASP A 43 -9.42 -5.11 -1.83
CA ASP A 43 -10.80 -5.00 -1.32
C ASP A 43 -11.78 -4.70 -2.47
N VAL A 44 -11.45 -3.72 -3.31
CA VAL A 44 -12.26 -3.35 -4.50
C VAL A 44 -12.43 -4.53 -5.45
N ILE A 45 -11.36 -5.27 -5.75
CA ILE A 45 -11.42 -6.46 -6.62
C ILE A 45 -12.35 -7.53 -6.01
N HIS A 46 -12.32 -7.74 -4.71
CA HIS A 46 -13.15 -8.77 -4.06
C HIS A 46 -14.48 -8.25 -3.56
N GLN A 47 -14.83 -6.99 -3.88
CA GLN A 47 -16.05 -6.32 -3.41
C GLN A 47 -16.26 -6.48 -1.89
N SER A 48 -15.16 -6.46 -1.14
CA SER A 48 -15.15 -6.63 0.31
C SER A 48 -15.01 -5.28 0.99
N HIS A 49 -15.50 -5.15 2.21
CA HIS A 49 -15.32 -3.93 2.99
C HIS A 49 -13.99 -3.99 3.77
N CYS A 50 -13.34 -2.84 3.95
CA CYS A 50 -12.02 -2.78 4.59
C CYS A 50 -12.03 -3.34 6.03
N GLN A 51 -13.16 -3.20 6.72
CA GLN A 51 -13.35 -3.62 8.11
C GLN A 51 -13.87 -5.06 8.27
N ASP A 52 -14.17 -5.78 7.19
CA ASP A 52 -14.60 -7.17 7.30
C ASP A 52 -13.47 -8.06 7.85
N ASP A 53 -13.83 -9.17 8.48
CA ASP A 53 -12.86 -10.13 8.99
C ASP A 53 -12.05 -10.73 7.84
N PHE A 54 -10.71 -10.77 7.97
CA PHE A 54 -9.84 -11.30 6.91
C PHE A 54 -10.20 -12.75 6.51
N LYS A 55 -10.75 -13.54 7.43
CA LYS A 55 -11.21 -14.92 7.21
C LYS A 55 -12.49 -15.04 6.38
N ASP A 56 -13.16 -13.93 6.12
CA ASP A 56 -14.34 -13.87 5.26
C ASP A 56 -14.00 -13.12 3.96
N LYS A 57 -12.98 -12.26 4.01
CA LYS A 57 -12.44 -11.56 2.85
C LYS A 57 -11.67 -12.49 1.92
N TYR A 58 -11.84 -12.29 0.62
CA TYR A 58 -11.03 -12.92 -0.44
C TYR A 58 -11.20 -14.45 -0.59
N HIS A 59 -12.20 -15.06 0.06
CA HIS A 59 -12.49 -16.49 -0.09
C HIS A 59 -13.16 -16.84 -1.42
N PHE A 60 -13.86 -15.87 -2.00
CA PHE A 60 -14.47 -16.00 -3.32
C PHE A 60 -13.58 -15.36 -4.39
N GLN A 61 -13.71 -15.83 -5.62
CA GLN A 61 -13.05 -15.22 -6.76
C GLN A 61 -13.49 -13.77 -6.90
N GLY A 62 -12.53 -12.85 -6.97
CA GLY A 62 -12.81 -11.44 -7.11
C GLY A 62 -13.51 -11.10 -8.43
N CYS A 63 -14.17 -9.95 -8.46
CA CYS A 63 -14.70 -9.33 -9.65
C CYS A 63 -13.58 -8.59 -10.38
N GLY A 64 -13.45 -8.87 -11.68
CA GLY A 64 -12.51 -8.15 -12.53
C GLY A 64 -12.83 -6.65 -12.59
N LEU A 65 -11.79 -5.84 -12.78
CA LEU A 65 -11.93 -4.41 -13.04
C LEU A 65 -12.28 -4.18 -14.52
N SER A 66 -13.03 -3.12 -14.81
CA SER A 66 -13.24 -2.70 -16.20
C SER A 66 -11.93 -2.29 -16.86
N SER A 67 -11.83 -2.42 -18.19
CA SER A 67 -10.64 -2.01 -18.94
C SER A 67 -10.24 -0.55 -18.66
N ALA A 68 -11.23 0.35 -18.54
CA ALA A 68 -11.00 1.76 -18.19
C ALA A 68 -10.42 1.95 -16.78
N GLN A 69 -10.85 1.14 -15.80
CA GLN A 69 -10.26 1.16 -14.46
C GLN A 69 -8.83 0.60 -14.47
N ILE A 70 -8.59 -0.50 -15.17
CA ILE A 70 -7.24 -1.10 -15.29
C ILE A 70 -6.26 -0.07 -15.85
N GLN A 71 -6.61 0.59 -16.96
CA GLN A 71 -5.76 1.60 -17.58
C GLN A 71 -5.49 2.76 -16.62
N ARG A 72 -6.54 3.33 -16.02
CA ARG A 72 -6.41 4.50 -15.15
C ARG A 72 -5.60 4.21 -13.89
N LEU A 73 -5.95 3.16 -13.15
CA LEU A 73 -5.29 2.81 -11.91
C LEU A 73 -3.84 2.36 -12.18
N GLY A 74 -3.61 1.64 -13.28
CA GLY A 74 -2.26 1.27 -13.73
C GLY A 74 -1.37 2.48 -13.99
N CYS A 75 -1.87 3.49 -14.71
CA CYS A 75 -1.15 4.75 -14.95
C CYS A 75 -0.80 5.46 -13.63
N GLN A 76 -1.77 5.61 -12.72
CA GLN A 76 -1.55 6.27 -11.42
C GLN A 76 -0.48 5.55 -10.57
N VAL A 77 -0.51 4.21 -10.55
CA VAL A 77 0.51 3.41 -9.86
C VAL A 77 1.88 3.61 -10.52
N LEU A 78 1.97 3.59 -11.85
CA LEU A 78 3.24 3.82 -12.56
C LEU A 78 3.81 5.22 -12.28
N GLU A 79 2.98 6.25 -12.29
CA GLU A 79 3.38 7.62 -11.96
C GLU A 79 3.88 7.71 -10.50
N GLY A 80 3.22 7.04 -9.56
CA GLY A 80 3.69 6.94 -8.17
C GLY A 80 5.05 6.24 -8.05
N LEU A 81 5.27 5.15 -8.80
CA LEU A 81 6.56 4.44 -8.80
C LEU A 81 7.68 5.26 -9.44
N LEU A 82 7.39 6.01 -10.51
CA LEU A 82 8.34 6.94 -11.13
C LEU A 82 8.74 8.03 -10.13
N PHE A 83 7.78 8.61 -9.42
CA PHE A 83 8.07 9.57 -8.36
C PHE A 83 9.00 8.98 -7.29
N LEU A 84 8.75 7.77 -6.79
CA LEU A 84 9.63 7.12 -5.81
C LEU A 84 11.06 6.94 -6.34
N LYS A 85 11.19 6.51 -7.59
CA LYS A 85 12.48 6.37 -8.26
C LYS A 85 13.22 7.72 -8.34
N ASP A 86 12.52 8.80 -8.70
CA ASP A 86 13.10 10.13 -8.82
C ASP A 86 13.52 10.71 -7.45
N GLN A 87 12.78 10.37 -6.38
CA GLN A 87 13.15 10.66 -5.00
C GLN A 87 14.29 9.76 -4.46
N ARG A 88 14.85 8.87 -5.28
CA ARG A 88 15.86 7.88 -4.90
C ARG A 88 15.42 6.98 -3.75
N PHE A 89 14.11 6.73 -3.65
CA PHE A 89 13.57 5.76 -2.72
C PHE A 89 14.13 4.36 -3.07
N PRO A 90 14.41 3.49 -2.08
CA PRO A 90 14.88 2.14 -2.37
C PRO A 90 13.88 1.36 -3.23
N PRO A 91 14.32 0.31 -3.97
CA PRO A 91 13.41 -0.50 -4.78
C PRO A 91 12.17 -0.96 -3.99
N PHE A 92 10.99 -0.57 -4.47
CA PHE A 92 9.74 -0.89 -3.81
C PHE A 92 9.26 -2.30 -4.22
N LEU A 93 9.73 -3.31 -3.47
CA LEU A 93 9.45 -4.73 -3.73
C LEU A 93 8.13 -5.23 -3.09
N HIS A 94 7.34 -4.33 -2.52
CA HIS A 94 6.09 -4.60 -1.83
C HIS A 94 4.86 -4.21 -2.65
N LEU A 95 5.00 -4.08 -3.97
CA LEU A 95 3.89 -3.72 -4.84
C LEU A 95 2.93 -4.89 -5.05
N HIS A 96 1.72 -4.76 -4.50
CA HIS A 96 0.60 -5.66 -4.75
C HIS A 96 -0.72 -4.94 -4.49
N SER A 97 -1.85 -5.50 -4.91
CA SER A 97 -3.18 -4.87 -4.77
C SER A 97 -3.56 -4.53 -3.32
N GLY A 98 -3.04 -5.26 -2.32
CA GLY A 98 -3.21 -4.93 -0.90
C GLY A 98 -2.39 -3.73 -0.38
N ASN A 99 -1.40 -3.25 -1.15
CA ASN A 99 -0.58 -2.07 -0.86
C ASN A 99 -0.90 -0.92 -1.81
N ILE A 100 -2.08 -0.99 -2.44
CA ILE A 100 -2.64 0.11 -3.21
C ILE A 100 -3.93 0.50 -2.50
N ILE A 101 -3.98 1.70 -1.95
CA ILE A 101 -5.19 2.29 -1.38
C ILE A 101 -5.99 2.94 -2.51
N ILE A 102 -7.30 2.71 -2.55
CA ILE A 102 -8.21 3.37 -3.49
C ILE A 102 -8.97 4.44 -2.72
N GLN A 103 -8.91 5.68 -3.18
CA GLN A 103 -9.61 6.78 -2.52
C GLN A 103 -10.17 7.75 -3.56
N ASN A 104 -11.50 7.86 -3.64
CA ASN A 104 -12.22 8.62 -4.65
C ASN A 104 -11.81 8.20 -6.08
N GLY A 105 -11.60 6.89 -6.30
CA GLY A 105 -11.19 6.36 -7.60
C GLY A 105 -9.73 6.64 -8.01
N VAL A 106 -8.90 7.12 -7.08
CA VAL A 106 -7.46 7.32 -7.26
C VAL A 106 -6.68 6.22 -6.55
N ALA A 107 -5.77 5.56 -7.26
CA ALA A 107 -4.81 4.63 -6.68
C ALA A 107 -3.65 5.35 -6.00
N ARG A 108 -3.34 4.95 -4.76
CA ARG A 108 -2.24 5.46 -3.96
C ARG A 108 -1.40 4.32 -3.42
N ILE A 109 -0.09 4.34 -3.68
CA ILE A 109 0.85 3.33 -3.17
C ILE A 109 1.01 3.52 -1.67
N SER A 110 0.77 2.47 -0.89
CA SER A 110 0.97 2.42 0.56
C SER A 110 2.04 1.39 0.93
N GLY A 111 2.35 1.25 2.21
CA GLY A 111 3.27 0.22 2.69
C GLY A 111 4.75 0.54 2.47
N LEU A 112 5.10 1.83 2.28
CA LEU A 112 6.49 2.28 2.06
C LEU A 112 7.39 2.00 3.27
N GLU A 113 6.82 2.03 4.47
CA GLU A 113 7.48 1.65 5.72
C GLU A 113 8.07 0.24 5.65
N ASN A 114 7.43 -0.68 4.92
CA ASN A 114 7.93 -2.06 4.79
C ASN A 114 9.32 -2.12 4.15
N THR A 115 9.55 -1.30 3.13
CA THR A 115 10.87 -1.18 2.49
C THR A 115 11.90 -0.59 3.45
N LEU A 116 11.51 0.42 4.23
CA LEU A 116 12.43 1.15 5.11
C LEU A 116 12.84 0.36 6.36
N PHE A 117 11.95 -0.51 6.86
CA PHE A 117 12.25 -1.40 7.97
C PHE A 117 12.85 -2.75 7.55
N GLY A 118 13.11 -2.93 6.26
CA GLY A 118 13.73 -4.16 5.74
C GLY A 118 12.83 -5.39 5.82
N TYR A 119 11.51 -5.20 5.90
CA TYR A 119 10.56 -6.31 5.81
C TYR A 119 10.60 -6.89 4.39
N THR A 120 10.45 -8.20 4.27
CA THR A 120 10.36 -8.90 2.99
C THR A 120 8.91 -9.08 2.57
N SER A 121 8.62 -8.84 1.29
CA SER A 121 7.28 -9.09 0.75
C SER A 121 6.93 -10.57 0.87
N ARG A 122 5.66 -10.91 1.10
CA ARG A 122 5.22 -12.32 1.07
C ARG A 122 5.49 -13.00 -0.27
N THR A 123 5.60 -12.21 -1.35
CA THR A 123 5.90 -12.68 -2.70
C THR A 123 7.38 -12.54 -3.07
N HIS A 124 8.27 -12.12 -2.15
CA HIS A 124 9.68 -11.87 -2.46
C HIS A 124 10.40 -13.12 -3.02
N LEU A 125 9.95 -14.32 -2.68
CA LEU A 125 10.49 -15.59 -3.19
C LEU A 125 10.31 -15.79 -4.70
N PHE A 126 9.43 -14.99 -5.33
CA PHE A 126 9.13 -15.08 -6.77
C PHE A 126 9.73 -13.91 -7.58
N ILE A 127 10.43 -12.99 -6.91
CA ILE A 127 11.12 -11.87 -7.55
C ILE A 127 12.61 -12.27 -7.60
N PRO A 128 13.20 -12.46 -8.80
CA PRO A 128 14.58 -12.92 -8.94
C PRO A 128 15.62 -11.93 -8.42
#